data_AF-A0AA39TE05-F1
#
_entry.id   AF-A0AA39TE05-F1
#
_cell.length_a   1.000
_cell.length_b   1.000
_cell.length_c   1.000
_cell.angle_alpha   90.00
_cell.angle_beta   90.00
_cell.angle_gamma   90.00
#
_symmetry.space_group_name_H-M   'P 1'
#
loop_
_entity.id
_entity.type
_entity.pdbx_description
1 polymer ?
#
loop_
_entity_poly.entity_id
_entity_poly.type
_entity_poly.pdbx_seq_one_letter_code
_entity_poly.pdbx_strand_id
1 'polypeptide(L)' 'MAFLGLRKWPTPVFKPLWPFLAAGLFTMYGVSQIQDLAVRSPAYAEDPKNPYAARIAKEKAIAHH' A
#
# COMPACT_ATOMS: atom_id res chain seq x y z
N MET A 1 6.72 -33.46 -8.54
CA MET A 1 6.82 -33.75 -7.08
C MET A 1 6.02 -32.69 -6.34
N ALA A 2 5.02 -33.08 -5.56
CA ALA A 2 4.29 -32.12 -4.72
C ALA A 2 5.17 -31.70 -3.53
N PHE A 3 5.14 -30.41 -3.16
CA PHE A 3 5.83 -29.89 -1.97
C PHE A 3 5.39 -30.72 -0.74
N LEU A 4 6.36 -31.32 -0.03
CA LEU A 4 6.16 -32.19 1.14
C LEU A 4 5.46 -33.54 0.91
N GLY A 5 5.31 -34.01 -0.34
CA GLY A 5 4.63 -35.30 -0.60
C GLY A 5 3.10 -35.27 -0.37
N LEU A 6 2.55 -34.09 -0.07
CA LEU A 6 1.11 -33.88 0.09
C LEU A 6 0.42 -33.83 -1.28
N ARG A 7 -0.64 -34.61 -1.47
CA ARG A 7 -1.46 -34.54 -2.69
C ARG A 7 -2.17 -33.19 -2.76
N LYS A 8 -2.03 -32.47 -3.89
CA LYS A 8 -2.77 -31.25 -4.19
C LYS A 8 -4.20 -31.60 -4.61
N TRP A 9 -5.19 -31.06 -3.90
CA TRP A 9 -6.61 -31.19 -4.22
C TRP A 9 -7.11 -29.91 -4.91
N PRO A 10 -7.97 -30.00 -5.93
CA PRO A 10 -8.48 -28.83 -6.65
C PRO A 10 -9.62 -28.15 -5.86
N THR A 11 -9.29 -27.59 -4.70
CA THR A 11 -10.25 -26.83 -3.88
C THR A 11 -10.58 -25.48 -4.54
N PRO A 12 -11.86 -25.08 -4.60
CA PRO A 12 -12.25 -23.80 -5.17
C PRO A 12 -11.90 -22.66 -4.19
N VAL A 13 -10.67 -22.12 -4.29
CA VAL A 13 -10.18 -21.03 -3.42
C VAL A 13 -10.63 -19.66 -3.93
N PHE A 14 -10.52 -19.40 -5.24
CA PHE A 14 -10.76 -18.07 -5.79
C PHE A 14 -12.25 -17.66 -5.77
N LYS A 15 -13.16 -18.57 -6.13
CA LYS A 15 -14.61 -18.32 -6.20
C LYS A 15 -15.23 -17.79 -4.90
N PRO A 16 -14.93 -18.33 -3.71
CA PRO A 16 -15.43 -17.76 -2.47
C PRO A 16 -14.58 -16.59 -1.95
N LEU A 17 -13.27 -16.56 -2.23
CA LEU A 17 -12.36 -15.59 -1.60
C LEU A 17 -12.16 -14.28 -2.37
N TRP A 18 -12.59 -14.19 -3.63
CA TRP A 18 -12.42 -12.97 -4.43
C TRP A 18 -12.98 -11.67 -3.79
N PRO A 19 -14.08 -11.66 -3.00
CA PRO A 19 -14.56 -10.42 -2.39
C PRO A 19 -13.61 -9.92 -1.31
N PHE A 20 -12.93 -10.82 -0.59
CA PHE A 20 -11.91 -10.46 0.40
C PHE A 20 -10.64 -9.92 -0.25
N LEU A 21 -10.22 -10.52 -1.37
CA LEU A 21 -9.13 -9.99 -2.19
C LEU A 21 -9.46 -8.59 -2.70
N ALA A 22 -10.67 -8.39 -3.24
CA ALA A 22 -11.13 -7.09 -3.69
C ALA A 22 -11.15 -6.07 -2.55
N ALA A 23 -11.74 -6.43 -1.40
CA ALA A 23 -11.76 -5.57 -0.22
C ALA A 23 -10.35 -5.18 0.23
N GLY A 24 -9.41 -6.14 0.29
CA GLY A 24 -8.02 -5.86 0.64
C GLY A 24 -7.35 -4.87 -0.32
N LEU A 25 -7.58 -5.02 -1.62
CA LEU A 25 -7.07 -4.07 -2.62
C LEU A 25 -7.67 -2.67 -2.43
N PHE A 26 -8.98 -2.58 -2.18
CA PHE A 26 -9.63 -1.30 -1.91
C PHE A 26 -9.12 -0.65 -0.63
N THR A 27 -8.94 -1.41 0.45
CA THR A 27 -8.38 -0.90 1.71
C THR A 27 -6.95 -0.41 1.52
N MET A 28 -6.10 -1.18 0.83
CA MET A 28 -4.73 -0.76 0.54
C MET A 28 -4.69 0.53 -0.27
N TYR A 29 -5.56 0.66 -1.28
CA TYR A 29 -5.67 1.89 -2.05
C TYR A 29 -6.10 3.07 -1.17
N GLY A 30 -7.17 2.92 -0.38
CA GLY A 30 -7.66 3.97 0.51
C GLY A 30 -6.63 4.40 1.55
N VAL A 31 -5.94 3.44 2.17
CA VAL A 31 -4.87 3.72 3.14
C VAL A 31 -3.70 4.44 2.49
N SER A 32 -3.31 4.06 1.26
CA SER A 32 -2.21 4.73 0.55
C SER A 32 -2.48 6.23 0.33
N GLN A 33 -3.71 6.58 -0.04
CA GLN A 33 -4.11 7.98 -0.24
C GLN A 33 -4.10 8.77 1.07
N ILE A 34 -4.63 8.17 2.15
CA ILE A 34 -4.63 8.80 3.48
C ILE A 34 -3.20 8.99 3.98
N GLN A 35 -2.32 8.01 3.75
CA GLN A 35 -0.92 8.07 4.13
C GLN A 35 -0.19 9.22 3.40
N ASP A 36 -0.38 9.38 2.10
CA ASP A 36 0.22 10.47 1.33
C ASP A 36 -0.14 11.85 1.89
N LEU A 37 -1.38 12.02 2.37
CA LEU A 37 -1.83 13.25 3.03
C LEU A 37 -1.23 13.40 4.44
N ALA A 38 -1.25 12.33 5.24
CA ALA A 38 -0.76 12.34 6.62
C ALA A 38 0.72 12.69 6.69
N VAL A 39 1.52 12.13 5.78
CA VAL A 39 2.97 12.35 5.71
C VAL A 39 3.33 13.80 5.31
N ARG A 40 2.43 14.50 4.62
CA ARG A 40 2.58 15.92 4.24
C ARG A 40 2.00 16.89 5.26
N SER A 41 1.30 16.39 6.28
CA SER A 41 0.73 17.24 7.33
C SER A 41 1.84 17.95 8.12
N PRO A 42 1.57 19.15 8.68
CA PRO A 42 2.61 19.93 9.36
C PRO A 42 3.24 19.22 10.55
N ALA A 43 2.52 18.28 11.18
CA ALA A 43 3.05 17.49 12.29
C ALA A 43 4.16 16.49 11.89
N TYR A 44 4.15 16.02 10.63
CA TYR A 44 5.06 14.96 10.17
C TYR A 44 5.91 15.37 8.95
N ALA A 45 5.62 16.52 8.33
CA ALA A 45 6.35 17.01 7.16
C ALA A 45 7.82 17.36 7.47
N GLU A 46 8.11 17.78 8.69
CA GLU A 46 9.45 18.19 9.15
C GLU A 46 10.15 17.12 9.99
N ASP A 47 9.53 15.95 10.18
CA ASP A 47 10.15 14.86 10.94
C ASP A 47 11.32 14.27 10.14
N PRO A 48 12.55 14.23 10.71
CA PRO A 48 13.72 13.64 10.04
C PRO A 48 13.57 12.15 9.74
N LYS A 49 12.63 11.45 10.38
CA LYS A 49 12.33 10.03 10.12
C LYS A 49 11.38 9.83 8.94
N ASN A 50 10.81 10.90 8.39
CA ASN A 50 9.89 10.82 7.27
C ASN A 50 10.64 10.44 5.97
N PRO A 51 10.46 9.21 5.44
CA PRO A 51 11.19 8.77 4.25
C PRO A 51 10.74 9.48 2.98
N TYR A 52 9.61 10.21 3.02
CA TYR A 52 9.07 10.95 1.89
C TYR A 52 9.53 12.41 1.86
N ALA A 53 10.27 12.89 2.86
CA ALA A 53 10.71 14.29 2.95
C ALA A 53 11.44 14.76 1.67
N ALA A 54 12.35 13.94 1.13
CA ALA A 54 13.09 14.26 -0.09
C ALA A 54 12.20 14.30 -1.34
N ARG A 55 11.17 13.46 -1.41
CA ARG A 55 10.19 13.46 -2.52
C ARG A 55 9.27 14.68 -2.43
N ILE A 56 8.77 14.97 -1.24
CA ILE A 56 7.90 16.13 -0.97
C ILE A 56 8.65 17.44 -1.27
N ALA A 57 9.92 17.55 -0.88
CA ALA A 57 10.74 18.73 -1.17
C ALA A 57 10.94 18.93 -2.68
N LYS A 58 11.19 17.86 -3.44
CA LYS A 58 11.28 17.92 -4.91
C LYS A 58 9.96 18.33 -5.55
N GLU A 59 8.84 17.74 -5.13
CA GLU A 59 7.50 18.11 -5.62
C GLU A 59 7.15 19.57 -5.33
N LYS A 60 7.47 20.06 -4.12
CA LYS A 60 7.30 21.49 -3.75
C LYS A 60 8.16 22.41 -4.62
N ALA A 61 9.42 22.04 -4.88
CA ALA A 61 10.31 22.85 -5.72
C ALA A 61 9.82 22.94 -7.18
N ILE A 62 9.28 21.85 -7.74
CA ILE A 62 8.70 21.82 -9.08
C ILE A 62 7.41 22.66 -9.14
N ALA A 63 6.57 22.61 -8.11
CA ALA A 63 5.31 23.36 -8.06
C ALA A 63 5.48 24.87 -7.83
N HIS A 64 6.68 25.31 -7.39
CA HIS A 64 6.99 26.72 -7.14
C HIS A 64 7.72 27.41 -8.32
N HIS A 65 7.94 26.69 -9.43
CA HIS A 65 8.38 27.22 -10.72
C HIS A 65 7.19 27.39 -11.67
#